data_AF-A0A093X5Q6-F1
#
_entry.id   AF-A0A093X5Q6-F1
#
_cell.length_a   1.000
_cell.length_b   1.000
_cell.length_c   1.000
_cell.angle_alpha   90.00
_cell.angle_beta   90.00
_cell.angle_gamma   90.00
#
_symmetry.space_group_name_H-M   'P 1'
#
loop_
_entity.id
_entity.type
_entity.pdbx_description
1 polymer ?
#
loop_
_entity_poly.entity_id
_entity_poly.type
_entity_poly.pdbx_seq_one_letter_code
_entity_poly.pdbx_strand_id
1 'polypeptide(L)'
;SSSANYSCSSNSTTRAFRRRPYKDELAALEARYALGEFPEYFDEVERHHRATPEDTPDSSRPRTEEFRRMQALRWRLKASGVVDDMIESRLDNYEALENEWASLRASGRADREVEMARVEEGIREWRRALESGARTTLTAVIQRLEERRGMRAEPALLVWDRRLMEPLIVKPSEFAPAQPMALLDFQPRSIWPSLREEGLGSYDYFEFMLASLFVMPKQSVVAGLRALAPGAEEWILPRCPALRDVEKGGCVDLEMLTVRSLTEGMLREMFEAFMAWPFRPSKAEMVARGGSQDLHGDTEGEMEKHGGM
;
A
#
# COMPACT_ATOMS: atom_id res chain seq x y z
N SER A 1 -53.46 -4.25 8.46
CA SER A 1 -53.19 -3.09 7.59
C SER A 1 -52.19 -2.21 8.33
N SER A 2 -50.94 -2.01 7.93
CA SER A 2 -50.32 -2.02 6.61
C SER A 2 -48.86 -2.47 6.75
N SER A 3 -48.43 -3.45 5.97
CA SER A 3 -47.03 -3.89 5.88
C SER A 3 -46.37 -3.11 4.76
N ALA A 4 -45.41 -2.24 5.09
CA ALA A 4 -44.63 -1.51 4.09
C ALA A 4 -43.39 -2.33 3.71
N ASN A 5 -43.43 -2.91 2.52
CA ASN A 5 -42.31 -3.56 1.85
C ASN A 5 -41.26 -2.49 1.50
N TYR A 6 -40.07 -2.56 2.10
CA TYR A 6 -38.89 -1.85 1.60
C TYR A 6 -38.21 -2.74 0.56
N SER A 7 -38.35 -2.34 -0.70
CA SER A 7 -37.63 -2.93 -1.82
C SER A 7 -36.13 -2.69 -1.65
N CYS A 8 -35.37 -3.78 -1.56
CA CYS A 8 -33.92 -3.75 -1.64
C CYS A 8 -33.52 -3.34 -3.06
N SER A 9 -33.23 -2.05 -3.25
CA SER A 9 -32.58 -1.57 -4.47
C SER A 9 -31.14 -2.06 -4.45
N SER A 10 -30.85 -3.02 -5.35
CA SER A 10 -29.51 -3.51 -5.64
C SER A 10 -28.61 -2.34 -6.05
N ASN A 11 -27.79 -1.86 -5.14
CA ASN A 11 -26.72 -0.92 -5.45
C ASN A 11 -25.69 -1.65 -6.33
N SER A 12 -25.78 -1.40 -7.64
CA SER A 12 -24.77 -1.76 -8.62
C SER A 12 -23.43 -1.17 -8.18
N THR A 13 -22.50 -2.05 -7.81
CA THR A 13 -21.12 -1.74 -7.48
C THR A 13 -20.45 -1.06 -8.67
N THR A 14 -20.57 0.26 -8.74
CA THR A 14 -19.88 1.04 -9.77
C THR A 14 -18.44 1.14 -9.32
N ARG A 15 -17.60 0.21 -9.79
CA ARG A 15 -16.13 0.31 -9.71
C ARG A 15 -15.77 1.74 -10.09
N ALA A 16 -15.25 2.52 -9.15
CA ALA A 16 -14.73 3.85 -9.41
C ALA A 16 -13.46 3.70 -10.26
N PHE A 17 -13.62 3.48 -11.56
CA PHE A 17 -12.53 3.47 -12.51
C PHE A 17 -11.94 4.88 -12.52
N ARG A 18 -10.67 5.02 -12.13
CA ARG A 18 -9.93 6.27 -12.37
C ARG A 18 -10.04 6.59 -13.85
N ARG A 19 -10.80 7.64 -14.18
CA ARG A 19 -10.99 8.13 -15.55
C ARG A 19 -9.62 8.47 -16.12
N ARG A 20 -9.23 7.78 -17.19
CA ARG A 20 -7.94 7.99 -17.86
C ARG A 20 -8.19 8.89 -19.08
N PRO A 21 -7.76 10.17 -19.10
CA PRO A 21 -8.12 11.12 -20.16
C PRO A 21 -7.81 10.65 -21.58
N TYR A 22 -6.72 9.87 -21.73
CA TYR A 22 -6.33 9.31 -23.02
C TYR A 22 -7.29 8.24 -23.57
N LYS A 23 -8.09 7.59 -22.71
CA LYS A 23 -9.14 6.65 -23.14
C LYS A 23 -10.31 7.40 -23.76
N ASP A 24 -10.68 8.54 -23.17
CA ASP A 24 -11.74 9.40 -23.69
C ASP A 24 -11.31 10.04 -25.02
N GLU A 25 -10.05 10.50 -25.10
CA GLU A 25 -9.45 11.02 -26.34
C GLU A 25 -9.45 9.97 -27.45
N LEU A 26 -9.06 8.72 -27.13
CA LEU A 26 -9.10 7.62 -28.08
C LEU A 26 -10.53 7.35 -28.57
N ALA A 27 -11.50 7.27 -27.67
CA ALA A 27 -12.91 7.05 -28.02
C ALA A 27 -13.46 8.16 -28.92
N ALA A 28 -13.10 9.42 -28.65
CA ALA A 28 -13.48 10.55 -29.49
C ALA A 28 -12.86 10.48 -30.89
N LEU A 29 -11.56 10.16 -31.00
CA LEU A 29 -10.89 10.00 -32.29
C LEU A 29 -11.44 8.81 -33.09
N GLU A 30 -11.76 7.70 -32.43
CA GLU A 30 -12.37 6.52 -33.08
C GLU A 30 -13.77 6.82 -33.60
N ALA A 31 -14.58 7.58 -32.84
CA ALA A 31 -15.89 8.02 -33.29
C ALA A 31 -15.79 8.93 -34.54
N ARG A 32 -14.89 9.92 -34.52
CA ARG A 32 -14.65 10.84 -35.64
C ARG A 32 -14.16 10.12 -36.89
N TYR A 33 -13.27 9.14 -36.73
CA TYR A 33 -12.80 8.29 -37.83
C TYR A 33 -13.91 7.40 -38.41
N ALA A 34 -14.75 6.81 -37.55
CA ALA A 34 -15.90 6.02 -37.99
C ALA A 34 -16.94 6.85 -38.75
N LEU A 35 -17.05 8.14 -38.45
CA LEU A 35 -17.85 9.12 -39.19
C LEU A 35 -17.19 9.60 -40.49
N GLY A 36 -15.93 9.20 -40.75
CA GLY A 36 -15.17 9.62 -41.93
C GLY A 36 -14.69 11.07 -41.88
N GLU A 37 -14.60 11.69 -40.69
CA GLU A 37 -14.18 13.09 -40.56
C GLU A 37 -12.72 13.35 -40.95
N PHE A 38 -11.87 12.32 -40.88
CA PHE A 38 -10.50 12.37 -41.35
C PHE A 38 -10.08 11.02 -41.95
N PRO A 39 -9.29 11.03 -43.04
CA PRO A 39 -8.80 9.81 -43.68
C PRO A 39 -7.54 9.24 -43.01
N GLU A 40 -7.17 8.01 -43.39
CA GLU A 40 -5.93 7.37 -42.94
C GLU A 40 -4.69 8.06 -43.55
N TYR A 41 -4.76 8.43 -44.83
CA TYR A 41 -3.64 8.94 -45.60
C TYR A 41 -3.86 10.39 -46.07
N PHE A 42 -2.78 11.17 -46.20
CA PHE A 42 -2.86 12.59 -46.60
C PHE A 42 -3.34 12.81 -48.05
N ASP A 43 -3.05 11.87 -48.94
CA ASP A 43 -3.47 11.89 -50.35
C ASP A 43 -4.99 11.71 -50.55
N GLU A 44 -5.71 11.28 -49.51
CA GLU A 44 -7.17 11.25 -49.47
C GLU A 44 -7.77 12.63 -49.10
N VAL A 45 -6.96 13.55 -48.55
CA VAL A 45 -7.36 14.94 -48.21
C VAL A 45 -7.08 15.89 -49.37
N GLU A 46 -5.91 15.78 -50.02
CA GLU A 46 -5.53 16.60 -51.18
C GLU A 46 -5.42 15.74 -52.45
N ARG A 47 -6.25 16.02 -53.46
CA ARG A 47 -6.00 15.52 -54.82
C ARG A 47 -4.69 16.13 -55.33
N HIS A 48 -3.59 15.40 -55.21
CA HIS A 48 -2.34 15.84 -55.82
C HIS A 48 -2.54 16.02 -57.34
N HIS A 49 -2.46 17.26 -57.82
CA HIS A 49 -2.47 17.61 -59.24
C HIS A 49 -1.19 17.19 -59.99
N ARG A 50 -0.28 16.42 -59.36
CA ARG A 50 0.92 15.92 -60.02
C ARG A 50 0.80 14.42 -60.23
N ALA A 51 0.65 14.08 -61.50
CA ALA A 51 0.69 12.73 -62.02
C ALA A 51 2.06 12.09 -61.77
N THR A 52 2.08 11.05 -60.96
CA THR A 52 2.77 9.79 -61.25
C THR A 52 2.12 8.69 -60.39
N PRO A 53 1.46 7.68 -60.99
CA PRO A 53 1.04 6.48 -60.29
C PRO A 53 2.26 5.56 -60.21
N GLU A 54 3.11 5.78 -59.21
CA GLU A 54 4.02 4.73 -58.77
C GLU A 54 3.35 4.05 -57.59
N ASP A 55 3.04 2.76 -57.76
CA ASP A 55 2.56 1.84 -56.71
C ASP A 55 3.59 1.82 -55.58
N THR A 56 3.56 2.86 -54.75
CA THR A 56 4.40 2.96 -53.58
C THR A 56 3.77 1.99 -52.58
N PRO A 57 4.54 1.03 -52.02
CA PRO A 57 3.98 0.10 -51.05
C PRO A 57 3.30 0.90 -49.93
N ASP A 58 2.09 0.49 -49.56
CA ASP A 58 1.17 1.20 -48.66
C ASP A 58 1.83 1.64 -47.33
N SER A 59 2.90 0.95 -46.94
CA SER A 59 3.75 1.28 -45.77
C SER A 59 4.52 2.60 -45.85
N SER A 60 4.62 3.22 -47.03
CA SER A 60 5.35 4.48 -47.27
C SER A 60 4.45 5.71 -47.40
N ARG A 61 3.13 5.53 -47.47
CA ARG A 61 2.17 6.63 -47.61
C ARG A 61 2.10 7.45 -46.31
N PRO A 62 2.21 8.79 -46.38
CA PRO A 62 2.17 9.63 -45.18
C PRO A 62 0.76 9.60 -44.58
N ARG A 63 0.68 9.22 -43.30
CA ARG A 63 -0.57 9.15 -42.52
C ARG A 63 -0.94 10.49 -41.90
N THR A 64 -2.23 10.79 -41.83
CA THR A 64 -2.74 12.00 -41.15
C THR A 64 -2.30 12.05 -39.68
N GLU A 65 -2.21 13.26 -39.11
CA GLU A 65 -1.77 13.44 -37.71
C GLU A 65 -2.77 12.81 -36.73
N GLU A 66 -4.06 12.95 -37.02
CA GLU A 66 -5.16 12.38 -36.26
C GLU A 66 -5.12 10.84 -36.27
N PHE A 67 -4.88 10.23 -37.43
CA PHE A 67 -4.76 8.78 -37.53
C PHE A 67 -3.52 8.26 -36.81
N ARG A 68 -2.37 8.96 -36.93
CA ARG A 68 -1.15 8.64 -36.15
C ARG A 68 -1.39 8.75 -34.66
N ARG A 69 -2.09 9.80 -34.20
CA ARG A 69 -2.45 9.99 -32.78
C ARG A 69 -3.36 8.87 -32.28
N MET A 70 -4.39 8.52 -33.05
CA MET A 70 -5.29 7.41 -32.70
C MET A 70 -4.52 6.09 -32.58
N GLN A 71 -3.68 5.75 -33.55
CA GLN A 71 -2.87 4.52 -33.53
C GLN A 71 -1.91 4.49 -32.33
N ALA A 72 -1.26 5.62 -32.01
CA ALA A 72 -0.42 5.75 -30.82
C ALA A 72 -1.21 5.51 -29.53
N LEU A 73 -2.43 6.04 -29.43
CA LEU A 73 -3.31 5.83 -28.27
C LEU A 73 -3.81 4.38 -28.18
N ARG A 74 -4.12 3.72 -29.30
CA ARG A 74 -4.44 2.28 -29.35
C ARG A 74 -3.30 1.44 -28.84
N TRP A 75 -2.09 1.71 -29.33
CA TRP A 75 -0.89 1.00 -28.89
C TRP A 75 -0.65 1.22 -27.40
N ARG A 76 -0.80 2.45 -26.90
CA ARG A 76 -0.71 2.76 -25.46
C ARG A 76 -1.75 2.02 -24.64
N LEU A 77 -3.01 1.96 -25.08
CA LEU A 77 -4.07 1.23 -24.38
C LEU A 77 -3.73 -0.26 -24.30
N LYS A 78 -3.36 -0.86 -25.45
CA LYS A 78 -2.94 -2.26 -25.54
C LYS A 78 -1.73 -2.56 -24.64
N ALA A 79 -0.67 -1.75 -24.73
CA ALA A 79 0.53 -1.88 -23.89
C ALA A 79 0.19 -1.76 -22.40
N SER A 80 -0.69 -0.82 -22.03
CA SER A 80 -1.15 -0.70 -20.64
C SER A 80 -1.97 -1.90 -20.17
N GLY A 81 -2.81 -2.47 -21.05
CA GLY A 81 -3.58 -3.68 -20.78
C GLY A 81 -2.67 -4.88 -20.52
N VAL A 82 -1.66 -5.10 -21.38
CA VAL A 82 -0.68 -6.18 -21.20
C VAL A 82 0.06 -6.06 -19.86
N VAL A 83 0.45 -4.84 -19.46
CA VAL A 83 1.10 -4.62 -18.16
C VAL A 83 0.14 -4.82 -17.00
N ASP A 84 -1.10 -4.33 -17.11
CA ASP A 84 -2.12 -4.52 -16.08
C ASP A 84 -2.44 -6.03 -15.92
N ASP A 85 -2.64 -6.78 -17.00
CA ASP A 85 -2.88 -8.24 -16.98
C ASP A 85 -1.70 -9.01 -16.37
N MET A 86 -0.46 -8.62 -16.72
CA MET A 86 0.75 -9.19 -16.12
C MET A 86 0.77 -8.96 -14.61
N ILE A 87 0.45 -7.75 -14.15
CA ILE A 87 0.40 -7.42 -12.72
C ILE A 87 -0.67 -8.25 -12.02
N GLU A 88 -1.89 -8.31 -12.57
CA GLU A 88 -2.99 -9.09 -11.98
C GLU A 88 -2.62 -10.57 -11.88
N SER A 89 -2.00 -11.15 -12.92
CA SER A 89 -1.52 -12.54 -12.88
C SER A 89 -0.47 -12.79 -11.79
N ARG A 90 0.43 -11.82 -11.55
CA ARG A 90 1.42 -11.92 -10.46
C ARG A 90 0.75 -11.87 -9.08
N LEU A 91 -0.24 -11.01 -8.92
CA LEU A 91 -1.02 -10.90 -7.68
C LEU A 91 -1.79 -12.19 -7.40
N ASP A 92 -2.50 -12.72 -8.39
CA ASP A 92 -3.31 -13.94 -8.25
C ASP A 92 -2.42 -15.17 -7.94
N ASN A 93 -1.23 -15.26 -8.55
CA ASN A 93 -0.26 -16.30 -8.23
C ASN A 93 0.22 -16.22 -6.78
N TYR A 94 0.58 -15.02 -6.31
CA TYR A 94 1.02 -14.82 -4.94
C TYR A 94 -0.07 -15.14 -3.91
N GLU A 95 -1.30 -14.70 -4.16
CA GLU A 95 -2.44 -15.02 -3.30
C GLU A 95 -2.75 -16.50 -3.26
N ALA A 96 -2.60 -17.22 -4.38
CA ALA A 96 -2.74 -18.67 -4.40
C ALA A 96 -1.69 -19.35 -3.48
N LEU A 97 -0.43 -18.88 -3.52
CA LEU A 97 0.62 -19.37 -2.62
C LEU A 97 0.32 -19.08 -1.15
N GLU A 98 -0.14 -17.86 -0.82
CA GLU A 98 -0.50 -17.51 0.57
C GLU A 98 -1.69 -18.33 1.07
N ASN A 99 -2.72 -18.52 0.23
CA ASN A 99 -3.88 -19.33 0.58
C ASN A 99 -3.50 -20.80 0.77
N GLU A 100 -2.60 -21.33 -0.07
CA GLU A 100 -2.05 -22.67 0.10
C GLU A 100 -1.31 -22.78 1.44
N TRP A 101 -0.41 -21.84 1.76
CA TRP A 101 0.32 -21.82 3.02
C TRP A 101 -0.60 -21.74 4.24
N ALA A 102 -1.61 -20.87 4.20
CA ALA A 102 -2.61 -20.73 5.27
C ALA A 102 -3.42 -22.03 5.45
N SER A 103 -3.83 -22.67 4.36
CA SER A 103 -4.55 -23.93 4.40
C SER A 103 -3.71 -25.08 5.00
N LEU A 104 -2.42 -25.13 4.66
CA LEU A 104 -1.48 -26.11 5.20
C LEU A 104 -1.24 -25.88 6.70
N ARG A 105 -1.11 -24.61 7.12
CA ARG A 105 -0.94 -24.23 8.54
C ARG A 105 -2.17 -24.62 9.38
N ALA A 106 -3.37 -24.47 8.83
CA ALA A 106 -4.62 -24.89 9.47
C ALA A 106 -4.82 -26.42 9.44
N SER A 107 -4.10 -27.14 8.59
CA SER A 107 -4.24 -28.59 8.44
C SER A 107 -3.55 -29.37 9.57
N GLY A 108 -4.15 -30.50 9.95
CA GLY A 108 -3.57 -31.47 10.89
C GLY A 108 -2.63 -32.50 10.24
N ARG A 109 -2.08 -32.21 9.05
CA ARG A 109 -1.27 -33.16 8.29
C ARG A 109 0.11 -33.37 8.92
N ALA A 110 0.62 -34.60 8.85
CA ALA A 110 1.96 -34.94 9.36
C ALA A 110 3.08 -34.31 8.52
N ASP A 111 2.86 -34.13 7.21
CA ASP A 111 3.80 -33.52 6.26
C ASP A 111 3.64 -32.00 6.13
N ARG A 112 2.82 -31.36 6.98
CA ARG A 112 2.49 -29.92 6.87
C ARG A 112 3.73 -29.02 6.85
N GLU A 113 4.74 -29.30 7.67
CA GLU A 113 5.91 -28.42 7.81
C GLU A 113 6.80 -28.48 6.56
N VAL A 114 6.91 -29.67 5.95
CA VAL A 114 7.65 -29.87 4.70
C VAL A 114 6.95 -29.16 3.55
N GLU A 115 5.63 -29.30 3.44
CA GLU A 115 4.84 -28.62 2.40
C GLU A 115 4.80 -27.11 2.60
N MET A 116 4.70 -26.62 3.84
CA MET A 116 4.80 -25.18 4.13
C MET A 116 6.16 -24.62 3.70
N ALA A 117 7.27 -25.33 3.98
CA ALA A 117 8.60 -24.91 3.55
C ALA A 117 8.74 -24.86 2.02
N ARG A 118 8.09 -25.78 1.29
CA ARG A 118 8.00 -25.77 -0.19
C ARG A 118 7.28 -24.52 -0.68
N VAL A 119 6.13 -24.19 -0.09
CA VAL A 119 5.34 -23.01 -0.47
C VAL A 119 6.09 -21.72 -0.14
N GLU A 120 6.78 -21.66 1.00
CA GLU A 120 7.63 -20.53 1.36
C GLU A 120 8.77 -20.30 0.35
N GLU A 121 9.41 -21.37 -0.13
CA GLU A 121 10.41 -21.22 -1.20
C GLU A 121 9.76 -20.74 -2.51
N GLY A 122 8.57 -21.23 -2.85
CA GLY A 122 7.80 -20.73 -3.99
C GLY A 122 7.50 -19.22 -3.87
N ILE A 123 7.18 -18.73 -2.68
CA ILE A 123 7.00 -17.30 -2.41
C ILE A 123 8.32 -16.54 -2.60
N ARG A 124 9.45 -17.06 -2.09
CA ARG A 124 10.77 -16.45 -2.30
C ARG A 124 11.16 -16.41 -3.77
N GLU A 125 10.89 -17.48 -4.53
CA GLU A 125 11.11 -17.53 -5.97
C GLU A 125 10.24 -16.52 -6.72
N TRP A 126 8.96 -16.41 -6.36
CA TRP A 126 8.05 -15.41 -6.91
C TRP A 126 8.60 -13.99 -6.67
N ARG A 127 9.10 -13.71 -5.46
CA ARG A 127 9.70 -12.40 -5.12
C ARG A 127 10.96 -12.14 -5.94
N ARG A 128 11.89 -13.11 -6.03
CA ARG A 128 13.11 -12.97 -6.86
C ARG A 128 12.77 -12.71 -8.33
N ALA A 129 11.76 -13.41 -8.86
CA ALA A 129 11.27 -13.19 -10.21
C ALA A 129 10.69 -11.77 -10.39
N LEU A 130 9.98 -11.25 -9.40
CA LEU A 130 9.47 -9.89 -9.41
C LEU A 130 10.60 -8.83 -9.32
N GLU A 131 11.60 -9.06 -8.48
CA GLU A 131 12.76 -8.19 -8.29
C GLU A 131 13.65 -8.10 -9.55
N SER A 132 13.73 -9.19 -10.32
CA SER A 132 14.45 -9.18 -11.62
C SER A 132 13.75 -8.35 -12.72
N GLY A 133 12.49 -7.96 -12.50
CA GLY A 133 11.71 -7.17 -13.44
C GLY A 133 11.96 -5.66 -13.36
N ALA A 134 11.16 -4.89 -14.10
CA ALA A 134 11.22 -3.43 -14.02
C ALA A 134 10.78 -2.94 -12.63
N ARG A 135 11.55 -2.01 -12.03
CA ARG A 135 11.26 -1.43 -10.70
C ARG A 135 9.85 -0.82 -10.59
N THR A 136 9.33 -0.25 -11.67
CA THR A 136 7.97 0.29 -11.72
C THR A 136 6.91 -0.79 -11.54
N THR A 137 7.15 -1.98 -12.12
CA THR A 137 6.26 -3.14 -11.99
C THR A 137 6.34 -3.72 -10.58
N LEU A 138 7.55 -3.89 -10.02
CA LEU A 138 7.75 -4.29 -8.62
C LEU A 138 6.95 -3.40 -7.67
N THR A 139 7.10 -2.07 -7.81
CA THR A 139 6.39 -1.09 -6.97
C THR A 139 4.87 -1.21 -7.12
N ALA A 140 4.38 -1.36 -8.35
CA ALA A 140 2.95 -1.49 -8.62
C ALA A 140 2.35 -2.79 -8.07
N VAL A 141 3.07 -3.91 -8.19
CA VAL A 141 2.64 -5.21 -7.64
C VAL A 141 2.58 -5.15 -6.11
N ILE A 142 3.64 -4.67 -5.44
CA ILE A 142 3.66 -4.56 -3.97
C ILE A 142 2.52 -3.67 -3.49
N GLN A 143 2.34 -2.48 -4.09
CA GLN A 143 1.28 -1.56 -3.69
C GLN A 143 -0.12 -2.18 -3.88
N ARG A 144 -0.39 -2.82 -5.02
CA ARG A 144 -1.70 -3.46 -5.26
C ARG A 144 -1.93 -4.66 -4.35
N LEU A 145 -0.88 -5.39 -4.00
CA LEU A 145 -0.95 -6.48 -3.03
C LEU A 145 -1.37 -5.96 -1.64
N GLU A 146 -0.73 -4.89 -1.16
CA GLU A 146 -1.12 -4.20 0.07
C GLU A 146 -2.58 -3.73 0.02
N GLU A 147 -3.00 -3.11 -1.08
CA GLU A 147 -4.38 -2.66 -1.29
C GLU A 147 -5.38 -3.83 -1.24
N ARG A 148 -5.07 -4.95 -1.92
CA ARG A 148 -5.91 -6.15 -1.91
C ARG A 148 -6.01 -6.77 -0.52
N ARG A 149 -4.90 -6.86 0.22
CA ARG A 149 -4.90 -7.30 1.63
C ARG A 149 -5.77 -6.40 2.49
N GLY A 150 -5.62 -5.09 2.37
CA GLY A 150 -6.42 -4.12 3.11
C GLY A 150 -7.91 -4.21 2.83
N MET A 151 -8.30 -4.51 1.58
CA MET A 151 -9.71 -4.73 1.20
C MET A 151 -10.28 -6.05 1.73
N ARG A 152 -9.44 -7.07 1.94
CA ARG A 152 -9.86 -8.41 2.40
C ARG A 152 -9.70 -8.65 3.89
N ALA A 153 -8.96 -7.79 4.59
CA ALA A 153 -8.78 -7.87 6.03
C ALA A 153 -10.14 -7.87 6.75
N GLU A 154 -10.22 -8.52 7.90
CA GLU A 154 -11.39 -8.47 8.76
C GLU A 154 -11.02 -7.79 10.09
N PRO A 155 -11.46 -6.54 10.33
CA PRO A 155 -12.26 -5.71 9.41
C PRO A 155 -11.44 -5.03 8.33
N ALA A 156 -12.06 -4.75 7.18
CA ALA A 156 -11.31 -4.19 6.05
C ALA A 156 -10.79 -2.78 6.40
N LEU A 157 -9.56 -2.47 6.00
CA LEU A 157 -8.88 -1.21 6.33
C LEU A 157 -9.62 0.02 5.78
N LEU A 158 -10.40 -0.19 4.70
CA LEU A 158 -11.23 0.84 4.05
C LEU A 158 -12.68 0.87 4.55
N VAL A 159 -13.04 0.15 5.62
CA VAL A 159 -14.31 0.34 6.33
C VAL A 159 -14.24 1.63 7.17
N TRP A 160 -13.87 2.74 6.54
CA TRP A 160 -13.95 4.09 7.08
C TRP A 160 -15.40 4.52 7.33
N ASP A 161 -16.32 3.72 6.82
CA ASP A 161 -17.77 3.80 6.98
C ASP A 161 -18.26 2.79 8.03
N ARG A 162 -17.63 2.80 9.21
CA ARG A 162 -18.26 2.30 10.46
C ARG A 162 -19.02 3.40 11.19
N ARG A 163 -19.12 4.59 10.58
CA ARG A 163 -19.74 5.73 11.22
C ARG A 163 -21.22 5.44 11.29
N LEU A 164 -21.80 5.65 12.47
CA LEU A 164 -23.25 5.58 12.62
C LEU A 164 -23.96 6.64 11.76
N MET A 165 -23.23 7.71 11.40
CA MET A 165 -23.75 8.84 10.63
C MET A 165 -22.70 9.38 9.65
N GLU A 166 -23.18 9.86 8.50
CA GLU A 166 -22.34 10.54 7.51
C GLU A 166 -21.70 11.81 8.10
N PRO A 167 -20.42 12.10 7.76
CA PRO A 167 -19.80 13.34 8.19
C PRO A 167 -20.52 14.54 7.58
N LEU A 168 -20.63 15.62 8.35
CA LEU A 168 -21.18 16.87 7.85
C LEU A 168 -20.24 17.44 6.77
N ILE A 169 -20.76 17.59 5.55
CA ILE A 169 -20.00 18.17 4.44
C ILE A 169 -19.97 19.68 4.62
N VAL A 170 -18.79 20.21 4.92
CA VAL A 170 -18.56 21.65 5.08
C VAL A 170 -17.83 22.23 3.87
N LYS A 171 -18.06 23.51 3.59
CA LYS A 171 -17.38 24.28 2.53
C LYS A 171 -16.36 25.22 3.15
N PRO A 172 -15.22 25.49 2.47
CA PRO A 172 -14.24 26.46 2.97
C PRO A 172 -14.82 27.85 3.26
N SER A 173 -15.85 28.25 2.53
CA SER A 173 -16.54 29.54 2.71
C SER A 173 -17.31 29.68 4.02
N GLU A 174 -17.49 28.59 4.77
CA GLU A 174 -18.21 28.58 6.05
C GLU A 174 -17.28 28.91 7.24
N PHE A 175 -15.97 29.05 6.99
CA PHE A 175 -14.95 29.31 8.01
C PHE A 175 -14.19 30.62 7.75
N ALA A 176 -13.64 31.20 8.81
CA ALA A 176 -12.75 32.36 8.76
C ALA A 176 -11.41 32.03 9.47
N PRO A 177 -10.28 31.97 8.75
CA PRO A 177 -10.11 32.17 7.31
C PRO A 177 -10.75 31.04 6.48
N ALA A 178 -11.10 31.35 5.22
CA ALA A 178 -11.74 30.38 4.33
C ALA A 178 -10.78 29.25 3.95
N GLN A 179 -10.85 28.13 4.68
CA GLN A 179 -9.99 26.97 4.52
C GLN A 179 -10.79 25.67 4.63
N PRO A 180 -10.40 24.60 3.92
CA PRO A 180 -10.99 23.28 4.13
C PRO A 180 -10.74 22.82 5.57
N MET A 181 -11.81 22.58 6.32
CA MET A 181 -11.76 22.13 7.70
C MET A 181 -12.53 20.82 7.88
N ALA A 182 -12.14 20.03 8.88
CA ALA A 182 -12.86 18.85 9.32
C ALA A 182 -12.84 18.79 10.85
N LEU A 183 -13.95 18.38 11.45
CA LEU A 183 -14.01 18.05 12.87
C LEU A 183 -13.63 16.58 13.05
N LEU A 184 -12.63 16.32 13.89
CA LEU A 184 -12.22 14.97 14.26
C LEU A 184 -12.55 14.76 15.73
N ASP A 185 -13.36 13.73 16.02
CA ASP A 185 -13.67 13.30 17.38
C ASP A 185 -12.82 12.06 17.71
N PHE A 186 -11.92 12.21 18.67
CA PHE A 186 -11.06 11.14 19.14
C PHE A 186 -11.53 10.69 20.52
N GLN A 187 -11.94 9.43 20.63
CA GLN A 187 -12.25 8.79 21.90
C GLN A 187 -11.03 8.00 22.38
N PRO A 188 -10.40 8.36 23.52
CA PRO A 188 -9.27 7.63 24.05
C PRO A 188 -9.63 6.16 24.32
N ARG A 189 -8.71 5.26 23.99
CA ARG A 189 -8.81 3.83 24.31
C ARG A 189 -7.83 3.48 25.43
N SER A 190 -8.07 2.37 26.13
CA SER A 190 -7.07 1.87 27.08
C SER A 190 -5.75 1.63 26.35
N ILE A 191 -4.68 2.20 26.89
CA ILE A 191 -3.32 2.00 26.43
C ILE A 191 -2.88 0.55 26.68
N TRP A 192 -1.92 0.08 25.90
CA TRP A 192 -1.41 -1.29 26.05
C TRP A 192 -0.74 -1.47 27.41
N PRO A 193 -0.88 -2.63 28.08
CA PRO A 193 -0.23 -2.88 29.36
C PRO A 193 1.28 -2.63 29.33
N SER A 194 1.95 -3.02 28.25
CA SER A 194 3.39 -2.83 28.01
C SER A 194 3.83 -1.36 27.94
N LEU A 195 2.93 -0.45 27.56
CA LEU A 195 3.17 1.00 27.60
C LEU A 195 3.00 1.59 29.01
N ARG A 196 2.52 0.82 29.99
CA ARG A 196 2.31 1.27 31.38
C ARG A 196 3.39 0.83 32.36
N GLU A 197 4.16 -0.20 32.02
CA GLU A 197 5.06 -0.88 32.97
C GLU A 197 6.11 0.05 33.59
N GLU A 198 6.65 1.00 32.82
CA GLU A 198 7.62 2.01 33.28
C GLU A 198 7.00 3.43 33.28
N GLY A 199 5.67 3.55 33.39
CA GLY A 199 4.98 4.84 33.28
C GLY A 199 5.19 5.51 31.92
N LEU A 200 5.47 6.82 31.91
CA LEU A 200 5.79 7.54 30.67
C LEU A 200 7.11 7.07 30.02
N GLY A 201 7.96 6.34 30.75
CA GLY A 201 9.24 5.91 30.21
C GLY A 201 9.16 4.92 29.06
N SER A 202 8.11 4.08 29.03
CA SER A 202 7.83 3.18 27.91
C SER A 202 7.38 3.93 26.65
N TYR A 203 6.81 5.13 26.79
CA TYR A 203 6.36 5.92 25.64
C TYR A 203 7.54 6.41 24.80
N ASP A 204 8.62 6.87 25.42
CA ASP A 204 9.82 7.33 24.71
C ASP A 204 10.37 6.22 23.78
N TYR A 205 10.40 4.98 24.28
CA TYR A 205 10.85 3.83 23.50
C TYR A 205 9.92 3.53 22.32
N PHE A 206 8.61 3.63 22.53
CA PHE A 206 7.62 3.39 21.50
C PHE A 206 7.64 4.48 20.42
N GLU A 207 7.71 5.75 20.82
CA GLU A 207 7.83 6.88 19.90
C GLU A 207 9.09 6.78 19.05
N PHE A 208 10.23 6.45 19.64
CA PHE A 208 11.46 6.22 18.87
C PHE A 208 11.31 5.07 17.88
N MET A 209 10.71 3.94 18.30
CA MET A 209 10.48 2.81 17.41
C MET A 209 9.62 3.22 16.21
N LEU A 210 8.52 3.93 16.46
CA LEU A 210 7.65 4.45 15.41
C LEU A 210 8.40 5.43 14.50
N ALA A 211 9.08 6.42 15.07
CA ALA A 211 9.85 7.39 14.32
C ALA A 211 10.87 6.71 13.39
N SER A 212 11.62 5.74 13.92
CA SER A 212 12.65 5.00 13.18
C SER A 212 12.07 4.14 12.05
N LEU A 213 10.99 3.40 12.33
CA LEU A 213 10.35 2.54 11.33
C LEU A 213 9.71 3.38 10.21
N PHE A 214 9.01 4.45 10.58
CA PHE A 214 8.19 5.25 9.66
C PHE A 214 8.97 6.35 8.93
N VAL A 215 10.30 6.46 9.09
CA VAL A 215 11.16 7.27 8.19
C VAL A 215 10.99 6.80 6.73
N MET A 216 10.98 5.48 6.52
CA MET A 216 10.80 4.86 5.21
C MET A 216 9.65 3.85 5.25
N PRO A 217 8.38 4.29 5.26
CA PRO A 217 7.24 3.41 5.53
C PRO A 217 6.99 2.35 4.45
N LYS A 218 7.64 2.48 3.27
CA LYS A 218 7.57 1.52 2.16
C LYS A 218 8.63 0.42 2.22
N GLN A 219 9.59 0.50 3.15
CA GLN A 219 10.60 -0.55 3.32
C GLN A 219 10.01 -1.79 4.00
N SER A 220 10.67 -2.94 3.87
CA SER A 220 10.28 -4.15 4.61
C SER A 220 10.46 -3.97 6.12
N VAL A 221 9.65 -4.67 6.92
CA VAL A 221 9.80 -4.65 8.39
C VAL A 221 11.19 -5.17 8.80
N VAL A 222 11.74 -6.10 8.03
CA VAL A 222 13.09 -6.65 8.21
C VAL A 222 14.12 -5.51 8.07
N ALA A 223 14.10 -4.78 6.95
CA ALA A 223 14.99 -3.64 6.74
C ALA A 223 14.81 -2.54 7.81
N GLY A 224 13.55 -2.27 8.21
CA GLY A 224 13.24 -1.30 9.26
C GLY A 224 13.84 -1.69 10.62
N LEU A 225 13.76 -2.97 11.00
CA LEU A 225 14.34 -3.46 12.25
C LEU A 225 15.87 -3.48 12.21
N ARG A 226 16.51 -3.84 11.09
CA ARG A 226 17.98 -3.71 10.93
C ARG A 226 18.46 -2.27 11.16
N ALA A 227 17.67 -1.29 10.70
CA ALA A 227 17.97 0.12 10.88
C ALA A 227 17.69 0.63 12.30
N LEU A 228 16.74 0.01 13.02
CA LEU A 228 16.34 0.41 14.37
C LEU A 228 17.52 0.32 15.36
N ALA A 229 18.11 -0.87 15.47
CA ALA A 229 19.27 -1.12 16.32
C ALA A 229 19.99 -2.41 15.89
N PRO A 230 21.32 -2.51 16.10
CA PRO A 230 22.05 -3.76 15.84
C PRO A 230 21.48 -4.92 16.64
N GLY A 231 21.09 -6.01 15.99
CA GLY A 231 20.49 -7.18 16.66
C GLY A 231 18.97 -7.14 16.81
N ALA A 232 18.31 -6.05 16.39
CA ALA A 232 16.88 -5.87 16.63
C ALA A 232 16.03 -6.83 15.80
N GLU A 233 16.39 -7.07 14.54
CA GLU A 233 15.68 -8.04 13.70
C GLU A 233 15.78 -9.45 14.29
N GLU A 234 16.98 -9.85 14.69
CA GLU A 234 17.28 -11.19 15.19
C GLU A 234 16.57 -11.46 16.51
N TRP A 235 16.38 -10.40 17.31
CA TRP A 235 15.64 -10.48 18.56
C TRP A 235 14.11 -10.49 18.35
N ILE A 236 13.59 -9.52 17.60
CA ILE A 236 12.15 -9.23 17.51
C ILE A 236 11.45 -10.24 16.58
N LEU A 237 11.97 -10.51 15.38
CA LEU A 237 11.26 -11.31 14.37
C LEU A 237 10.87 -12.71 14.85
N PRO A 238 11.71 -13.47 15.59
CA PRO A 238 11.33 -14.79 16.11
C PRO A 238 10.29 -14.73 17.23
N ARG A 239 10.09 -13.57 17.87
CA ARG A 239 9.24 -13.37 19.06
C ARG A 239 7.88 -12.73 18.73
N CYS A 240 7.65 -12.34 17.48
CA CYS A 240 6.42 -11.69 17.03
C CYS A 240 5.69 -12.57 16.01
N PRO A 241 4.98 -13.63 16.43
CA PRO A 241 4.27 -14.52 15.52
C PRO A 241 3.19 -13.81 14.70
N ALA A 242 2.63 -12.67 15.17
CA ALA A 242 1.67 -11.89 14.39
C ALA A 242 2.23 -11.39 13.05
N LEU A 243 3.55 -11.17 12.94
CA LEU A 243 4.19 -10.74 11.69
C LEU A 243 4.03 -11.78 10.58
N ARG A 244 3.92 -13.07 10.94
CA ARG A 244 3.71 -14.20 10.01
C ARG A 244 2.26 -14.71 9.98
N ASP A 245 1.36 -14.03 10.66
CA ASP A 245 -0.06 -14.41 10.74
C ASP A 245 -0.85 -13.70 9.64
N VAL A 246 -0.99 -14.36 8.48
CA VAL A 246 -1.67 -13.81 7.29
C VAL A 246 -3.11 -13.39 7.59
N GLU A 247 -3.81 -14.12 8.47
CA GLU A 247 -5.20 -13.80 8.85
C GLU A 247 -5.30 -12.49 9.64
N LYS A 248 -4.22 -12.08 10.32
CA LYS A 248 -4.13 -10.83 11.08
C LYS A 248 -3.38 -9.72 10.34
N GLY A 249 -3.20 -9.87 9.03
CA GLY A 249 -2.52 -8.91 8.16
C GLY A 249 -1.01 -9.12 8.02
N GLY A 250 -0.48 -10.22 8.59
CA GLY A 250 0.93 -10.59 8.49
C GLY A 250 1.28 -11.09 7.10
N CYS A 251 2.53 -11.52 6.93
CA CYS A 251 3.04 -12.02 5.68
C CYS A 251 3.91 -13.26 5.92
N VAL A 252 3.79 -14.26 5.06
CA VAL A 252 4.64 -15.47 5.13
C VAL A 252 6.11 -15.08 5.00
N ASP A 253 6.40 -14.23 4.02
CA ASP A 253 7.71 -13.69 3.74
C ASP A 253 7.85 -12.26 4.25
N LEU A 254 8.63 -12.07 5.32
CA LEU A 254 8.71 -10.79 6.02
C LEU A 254 9.41 -9.69 5.21
N GLU A 255 10.19 -10.05 4.19
CA GLU A 255 10.74 -9.05 3.26
C GLU A 255 9.64 -8.39 2.40
N MET A 256 8.47 -9.01 2.29
CA MET A 256 7.29 -8.48 1.60
C MET A 256 6.32 -7.74 2.54
N LEU A 257 6.53 -7.78 3.87
CA LEU A 257 5.73 -7.04 4.83
C LEU A 257 6.31 -5.63 5.01
N THR A 258 5.65 -4.61 4.48
CA THR A 258 6.12 -3.23 4.62
C THR A 258 5.74 -2.63 5.98
N VAL A 259 6.55 -1.68 6.45
CA VAL A 259 6.30 -0.98 7.72
C VAL A 259 4.91 -0.34 7.76
N ARG A 260 4.47 0.28 6.66
CA ARG A 260 3.14 0.92 6.58
C ARG A 260 1.96 -0.05 6.66
N SER A 261 2.22 -1.36 6.50
CA SER A 261 1.20 -2.40 6.56
C SER A 261 1.10 -3.04 7.95
N LEU A 262 1.94 -2.63 8.90
CA LEU A 262 1.90 -3.15 10.27
C LEU A 262 0.58 -2.80 10.96
N THR A 263 -0.04 -3.80 11.57
CA THR A 263 -1.27 -3.63 12.35
C THR A 263 -0.96 -3.23 13.80
N GLU A 264 -1.98 -2.74 14.52
CA GLU A 264 -1.89 -2.42 15.96
C GLU A 264 -1.33 -3.62 16.75
N GLY A 265 -1.80 -4.84 16.44
CA GLY A 265 -1.37 -6.07 17.11
C GLY A 265 0.09 -6.41 16.85
N MET A 266 0.58 -6.22 15.62
CA MET A 266 1.99 -6.44 15.29
C MET A 266 2.89 -5.44 15.99
N LEU A 267 2.53 -4.15 15.96
CA LEU A 267 3.30 -3.11 16.64
C LEU A 267 3.38 -3.37 18.15
N ARG A 268 2.29 -3.83 18.76
CA ARG A 268 2.28 -4.22 20.18
C ARG A 268 3.23 -5.39 20.46
N GLU A 269 3.16 -6.49 19.70
CA GLU A 269 4.08 -7.63 19.89
C GLU A 269 5.55 -7.24 19.65
N MET A 270 5.81 -6.40 18.63
CA MET A 270 7.14 -5.87 18.34
C MET A 270 7.67 -5.02 19.50
N PHE A 271 6.83 -4.15 20.04
CA PHE A 271 7.19 -3.29 21.17
C PHE A 271 7.46 -4.11 22.44
N GLU A 272 6.60 -5.08 22.75
CA GLU A 272 6.79 -5.99 23.88
C GLU A 272 8.10 -6.80 23.75
N ALA A 273 8.40 -7.31 22.55
CA ALA A 273 9.66 -8.00 22.29
C ALA A 273 10.87 -7.08 22.45
N PHE A 274 10.77 -5.82 22.00
CA PHE A 274 11.82 -4.81 22.15
C PHE A 274 12.06 -4.44 23.62
N MET A 275 11.00 -4.26 24.41
CA MET A 275 11.13 -3.99 25.85
C MET A 275 11.73 -5.19 26.60
N ALA A 276 11.42 -6.42 26.18
CA ALA A 276 12.03 -7.63 26.75
C ALA A 276 13.49 -7.87 26.32
N TRP A 277 14.04 -7.06 25.41
CA TRP A 277 15.38 -7.28 24.87
C TRP A 277 16.48 -6.82 25.84
N PRO A 278 17.34 -7.73 26.35
CA PRO A 278 18.40 -7.37 27.28
C PRO A 278 19.46 -6.42 26.70
N PHE A 279 19.62 -6.39 25.39
CA PHE A 279 20.58 -5.53 24.69
C PHE A 279 19.90 -4.36 23.97
N ARG A 280 18.64 -4.04 24.33
CA ARG A 280 17.99 -2.85 23.77
C ARG A 280 18.84 -1.62 24.06
N PRO A 281 18.98 -0.69 23.09
CA PRO A 281 19.62 0.58 23.36
C PRO A 281 18.96 1.29 24.53
N SER A 282 19.77 1.94 25.36
CA SER A 282 19.27 2.85 26.39
C SER A 282 18.60 4.07 25.76
N LYS A 283 17.74 4.77 26.52
CA LYS A 283 17.11 6.02 26.05
C LYS A 283 18.13 7.02 25.52
N ALA A 284 19.25 7.22 26.24
CA ALA A 284 20.31 8.14 25.81
C ALA A 284 20.92 7.76 24.46
N GLU A 285 21.14 6.47 24.21
CA GLU A 285 21.64 5.99 22.91
C GLU A 285 20.60 6.18 21.80
N MET A 286 19.31 6.08 22.11
CA MET A 286 18.22 6.29 21.15
C MET A 286 18.09 7.77 20.78
N VAL A 287 18.17 8.68 21.76
CA VAL A 287 18.16 10.13 21.57
C VAL A 287 19.33 10.55 20.68
N ALA A 288 20.54 10.04 20.97
CA ALA A 288 21.72 10.28 20.16
C ALA A 288 21.59 9.79 18.70
N ARG A 289 20.81 8.72 18.47
CA ARG A 289 20.53 8.17 17.12
C ARG A 289 19.40 8.90 16.39
N GLY A 290 18.36 9.32 17.12
CA GLY A 290 17.13 9.88 16.56
C GLY A 290 17.23 11.37 16.21
N GLY A 291 18.28 12.07 16.65
CA GLY A 291 18.42 13.53 16.45
C GLY A 291 17.33 14.36 17.13
N SER A 292 16.46 13.73 17.93
CA SER A 292 15.41 14.35 18.73
C SER A 292 16.01 14.84 20.04
N GLN A 293 15.62 16.03 20.50
CA GLN A 293 15.94 16.52 21.83
C GLN A 293 15.05 15.80 22.87
N ASP A 294 15.61 15.49 24.03
CA ASP A 294 14.87 15.00 25.20
C ASP A 294 13.73 15.98 25.55
N LEU A 295 12.49 15.65 25.18
CA LEU A 295 11.30 16.48 25.45
C LEU A 295 10.81 16.35 26.90
N HIS A 296 11.31 15.35 27.63
CA HIS A 296 11.05 15.14 29.04
C HIS A 296 12.36 15.18 29.81
N GLY A 297 12.91 16.39 29.92
CA GLY A 297 14.07 16.64 30.77
C GLY A 297 13.82 16.15 32.19
N ASP A 298 14.80 15.43 32.73
CA ASP A 298 14.82 14.86 34.07
C ASP A 298 14.43 15.91 35.13
N THR A 299 13.19 15.87 35.61
CA THR A 299 12.80 16.50 36.88
C THR A 299 12.97 15.51 38.03
N GLU A 300 14.11 14.83 38.08
CA GLU A 300 14.50 14.01 39.24
C GLU A 300 15.94 14.39 39.63
N GLY A 301 16.09 15.55 40.25
CA GLY A 301 17.43 16.02 40.60
C GLY A 301 17.54 17.24 41.52
N GLU A 302 16.48 17.74 42.16
CA GLU A 302 16.62 18.83 43.14
C GLU A 302 15.66 18.67 44.35
N MET A 303 15.88 17.63 45.15
CA MET A 303 15.49 17.67 46.56
C MET A 303 16.59 17.01 47.39
N GLU A 304 17.51 17.84 47.86
CA GLU A 304 18.42 17.68 49.02
C GLU A 304 19.85 18.09 48.69
N LYS A 305 20.13 19.38 48.92
CA LYS A 305 21.29 19.87 49.68
C LYS A 305 21.29 21.38 49.58
N HIS A 306 20.84 22.05 50.63
CA HIS A 306 21.54 23.18 51.28
C HIS A 306 20.59 23.85 52.28
N GLY A 307 20.90 23.69 53.56
CA GLY A 307 20.18 24.32 54.66
C GLY A 307 20.74 23.89 56.01
N GLY A 308 22.05 24.05 56.20
CA GLY A 308 22.74 23.64 57.42
C GLY A 308 24.10 24.32 57.55
N MET A 309 24.08 25.64 57.75
CA MET A 309 24.96 26.40 58.65
C MET A 309 24.50 27.86 58.70
#